data_AF-A0A953RQ71-F1
#
_entry.id   AF-A0A953RQ71-F1
#
_cell.length_a   1.000
_cell.length_b   1.000
_cell.length_c   1.000
_cell.angle_alpha   90.00
_cell.angle_beta   90.00
_cell.angle_gamma   90.00
#
_symmetry.space_group_name_H-M   'P 1'
#
loop_
_entity.id
_entity.type
_entity.pdbx_description
1 polymer ?
#
loop_
_entity_poly.entity_id
_entity_poly.type
_entity_poly.pdbx_seq_one_letter_code
_entity_poly.pdbx_strand_id
1 'polypeptide(L)'
;MKSLSAQYESFVLPFIVMLAVPMALLGALTAQSLRGLENDVYCQIGLVMLVGLSSKNAILIVEFAEQLRHRGMPLMEAAVEAARIRLRPILMTSLAFILGVVPLVVASGAGEHGRHSVGTTVFGGMVVSTILNLFFIPVLYLIIEGWRERRRSPEPAATPAPE
;
A
#
# COMPACT_ATOMS: atom_id res chain seq x y z
N MET A 1 2.62 27.10 -7.21
CA MET A 1 1.60 26.03 -7.32
C MET A 1 1.67 25.23 -8.63
N LYS A 2 2.11 25.80 -9.76
CA LYS A 2 2.23 25.07 -11.04
C LYS A 2 3.41 24.08 -11.15
N SER A 3 4.35 24.07 -10.19
CA SER A 3 5.55 23.22 -10.21
C SER A 3 5.39 21.85 -9.51
N LEU A 4 4.39 21.67 -8.64
CA LEU A 4 4.07 20.34 -8.05
C LEU A 4 3.23 19.48 -9.02
N SER A 5 2.41 20.13 -9.86
CA SER A 5 1.55 19.47 -10.85
C SER A 5 2.30 18.95 -12.08
N ALA A 6 3.54 19.40 -12.30
CA ALA A 6 4.38 18.97 -13.41
C ALA A 6 5.27 17.76 -13.07
N GLN A 7 5.45 17.44 -11.77
CA GLN A 7 6.27 16.32 -11.33
C GLN A 7 5.47 15.02 -11.09
N TYR A 8 4.12 15.11 -11.10
CA TYR A 8 3.22 13.97 -11.12
C TYR A 8 2.36 14.02 -12.38
N GLU A 9 2.76 13.31 -13.43
CA GLU A 9 1.89 12.99 -14.58
C GLU A 9 0.69 12.08 -14.20
N SER A 10 0.43 11.85 -12.92
CA SER A 10 -0.69 11.04 -12.47
C SER A 10 -1.07 11.31 -11.02
N PHE A 11 -2.19 12.01 -10.80
CA PHE A 11 -2.89 12.06 -9.50
C PHE A 11 -3.39 10.67 -9.04
N VAL A 12 -3.27 9.64 -9.88
CA VAL A 12 -3.68 8.26 -9.58
C VAL A 12 -2.74 7.58 -8.59
N LEU A 13 -1.43 7.87 -8.65
CA LEU A 13 -0.43 7.32 -7.75
C LEU A 13 -0.77 7.57 -6.26
N PRO A 14 -0.93 8.83 -5.81
CA PRO A 14 -1.27 9.10 -4.42
C PRO A 14 -2.67 8.60 -4.03
N PHE A 15 -3.60 8.54 -4.98
CA PHE A 15 -4.95 8.02 -4.73
C PHE A 15 -4.95 6.51 -4.41
N ILE A 16 -4.19 5.71 -5.16
CA ILE A 16 -4.03 4.26 -4.89
C ILE A 16 -3.40 4.05 -3.51
N VAL A 17 -2.39 4.85 -3.16
CA VAL A 17 -1.69 4.75 -1.88
C VAL A 17 -2.62 5.11 -0.72
N MET A 18 -3.45 6.16 -0.85
CA MET A 18 -4.45 6.50 0.15
C MET A 18 -5.46 5.37 0.38
N LEU A 19 -5.82 4.61 -0.67
CA LEU A 19 -6.70 3.44 -0.55
C LEU A 19 -6.05 2.24 0.14
N ALA A 20 -4.72 2.14 0.18
CA ALA A 20 -4.00 1.08 0.88
C ALA A 20 -3.90 1.31 2.40
N VAL A 21 -4.02 2.55 2.85
CA VAL A 21 -3.93 2.92 4.28
C VAL A 21 -5.06 2.31 5.13
N PRO A 22 -6.35 2.39 4.73
CA PRO A 22 -7.44 1.75 5.45
C PRO A 22 -7.21 0.26 5.70
N MET A 23 -6.62 -0.46 4.74
CA MET A 23 -6.33 -1.88 4.89
C MET A 23 -5.36 -2.17 6.03
N ALA A 24 -4.35 -1.31 6.22
CA ALA A 24 -3.42 -1.43 7.34
C ALA A 24 -4.05 -1.07 8.69
N LEU A 25 -4.89 -0.03 8.72
CA LEU A 25 -5.63 0.36 9.92
C LEU A 25 -6.60 -0.73 10.36
N LEU A 26 -7.32 -1.36 9.42
CA LEU A 26 -8.19 -2.50 9.70
C LEU A 26 -7.42 -3.65 10.34
N GLY A 27 -6.25 -4.00 9.81
CA GLY A 27 -5.38 -5.03 10.40
C GLY A 27 -4.92 -4.72 11.83
N ALA A 28 -4.57 -3.46 12.08
CA ALA A 28 -4.14 -3.03 13.40
C ALA A 28 -5.29 -3.05 14.42
N LEU A 29 -6.43 -2.47 14.06
CA LEU A 29 -7.60 -2.39 14.94
C LEU A 29 -8.20 -3.77 15.22
N THR A 30 -8.23 -4.66 14.23
CA THR A 30 -8.67 -6.05 14.43
C THR A 30 -7.73 -6.79 15.38
N ALA A 31 -6.41 -6.70 15.21
CA ALA A 31 -5.47 -7.33 16.13
C ALA A 31 -5.58 -6.79 17.56
N GLN A 32 -5.81 -5.49 17.70
CA GLN A 32 -5.97 -4.86 19.00
C GLN A 32 -7.27 -5.27 19.69
N SER A 33 -8.37 -5.33 18.93
CA SER A 33 -9.66 -5.81 19.41
C SER A 33 -9.61 -7.29 19.80
N LEU A 34 -8.91 -8.13 19.03
CA LEU A 34 -8.72 -9.56 19.36
C LEU A 34 -7.93 -9.76 20.66
N ARG A 35 -7.04 -8.83 20.99
CA ARG A 35 -6.24 -8.86 22.21
C ARG A 35 -6.89 -8.13 23.38
N GLY A 36 -8.06 -7.53 23.18
CA GLY A 36 -8.79 -6.77 24.21
C GLY A 36 -8.06 -5.51 24.69
N LEU A 37 -7.19 -4.93 23.86
CA LEU A 37 -6.41 -3.74 24.20
C LEU A 37 -7.20 -2.47 23.86
N GLU A 38 -7.10 -1.46 24.72
CA GLU A 38 -7.76 -0.17 24.52
C GLU A 38 -7.09 0.66 23.42
N ASN A 39 -7.84 1.59 22.82
CA ASN A 39 -7.29 2.55 21.87
C ASN A 39 -6.70 3.76 22.61
N ASP A 40 -5.52 3.55 23.18
CA ASP A 40 -4.74 4.57 23.89
C ASP A 40 -3.80 5.36 22.95
N VAL A 41 -3.03 6.29 23.51
CA VAL A 41 -2.07 7.11 22.75
C VAL A 41 -0.98 6.25 22.10
N TYR A 42 -0.59 5.13 22.72
CA TYR A 42 0.41 4.21 22.18
C TYR A 42 -0.10 3.49 20.92
N CYS A 43 -1.36 3.09 20.91
CA CYS A 43 -2.03 2.58 19.72
C CYS A 43 -2.02 3.62 18.60
N GLN A 44 -2.40 4.87 18.89
CA GLN A 44 -2.42 5.93 17.88
C GLN A 44 -1.05 6.17 17.24
N ILE A 45 0.01 6.18 18.06
CA ILE A 45 1.40 6.25 17.56
C ILE A 45 1.70 5.05 16.65
N GLY A 46 1.28 3.84 17.05
CA GLY A 46 1.36 2.62 16.23
C GLY A 46 0.65 2.73 14.89
N LEU A 47 -0.58 3.27 14.87
CA LEU A 47 -1.36 3.48 13.66
C LEU A 47 -0.67 4.47 12.71
N VAL A 48 -0.13 5.58 13.23
CA VAL A 48 0.60 6.57 12.41
C VAL A 48 1.86 5.94 11.79
N MET A 49 2.61 5.15 12.55
CA MET A 49 3.75 4.40 12.01
C MET A 49 3.30 3.45 10.88
N LEU A 50 2.23 2.70 11.10
CA LEU A 50 1.69 1.78 10.08
C LEU A 50 1.24 2.48 8.81
N VAL A 51 0.65 3.66 8.90
CA VAL A 51 0.30 4.47 7.72
C VAL A 51 1.53 4.70 6.86
N GLY A 52 2.66 5.08 7.47
CA GLY A 52 3.93 5.30 6.76
C GLY A 52 4.51 4.02 6.15
N LEU A 53 4.56 2.93 6.92
CA LEU A 53 5.08 1.64 6.42
C LEU A 53 4.22 1.08 5.27
N SER A 54 2.90 1.10 5.43
CA SER A 54 1.94 0.66 4.41
C SER A 54 2.04 1.52 3.16
N SER A 55 2.11 2.85 3.32
CA SER A 55 2.22 3.79 2.20
C SER A 55 3.52 3.56 1.41
N LYS A 56 4.65 3.34 2.09
CA LYS A 56 5.92 3.03 1.42
C LYS A 56 5.83 1.76 0.59
N ASN A 57 5.24 0.70 1.15
CA ASN A 57 5.06 -0.57 0.43
C ASN A 57 4.15 -0.38 -0.79
N ALA A 58 3.11 0.44 -0.66
CA ALA A 58 2.19 0.78 -1.75
C ALA A 58 2.86 1.57 -2.87
N ILE A 59 3.54 2.66 -2.53
CA ILE A 59 4.24 3.52 -3.48
C ILE A 59 5.21 2.69 -4.33
N LEU A 60 6.00 1.81 -3.69
CA LEU A 60 7.01 1.02 -4.39
C LEU A 60 6.44 0.04 -5.43
N ILE A 61 5.24 -0.51 -5.21
CA ILE A 61 4.57 -1.39 -6.19
C ILE A 61 4.08 -0.56 -7.36
N VAL A 62 3.33 0.51 -7.09
CA VAL A 62 2.70 1.32 -8.15
C VAL A 62 3.75 2.04 -8.99
N GLU A 63 4.80 2.57 -8.37
CA GLU A 63 5.91 3.21 -9.08
C GLU A 63 6.63 2.23 -10.02
N PHE A 64 6.86 0.99 -9.58
CA PHE A 64 7.48 -0.03 -10.45
C PHE A 64 6.55 -0.44 -11.60
N ALA A 65 5.26 -0.55 -11.34
CA ALA A 65 4.26 -0.85 -12.38
C ALA A 65 4.21 0.25 -13.43
N GLU A 66 4.24 1.53 -13.02
CA GLU A 66 4.35 2.67 -13.93
C GLU A 66 5.66 2.62 -14.73
N GLN A 67 6.80 2.38 -14.08
CA GLN A 67 8.09 2.28 -14.79
C GLN A 67 8.09 1.17 -15.84
N LEU A 68 7.50 0.00 -15.54
CA LEU A 68 7.36 -1.09 -16.51
C LEU A 68 6.43 -0.72 -17.65
N ARG A 69 5.36 0.03 -17.35
CA ARG A 69 4.44 0.50 -18.39
C ARG A 69 5.07 1.55 -19.31
N HIS A 70 5.89 2.44 -18.77
CA HIS A 70 6.68 3.39 -19.56
C HIS A 70 7.70 2.71 -20.48
N ARG A 71 8.10 1.47 -20.14
CA ARG A 71 8.94 0.62 -21.01
C ARG A 71 8.13 -0.12 -22.08
N GLY A 72 6.83 0.14 -22.20
CA GLY A 72 5.95 -0.44 -23.21
C GLY A 72 5.30 -1.77 -22.83
N MET A 73 5.44 -2.23 -21.58
CA MET A 73 4.78 -3.45 -21.09
C MET A 73 3.26 -3.22 -20.96
N PRO A 74 2.40 -4.18 -21.38
CA PRO A 74 0.97 -4.03 -21.24
C PRO A 74 0.55 -3.97 -19.77
N LEU A 75 -0.55 -3.27 -19.48
CA LEU A 75 -1.01 -2.92 -18.13
C LEU A 75 -1.05 -4.12 -17.15
N MET A 76 -1.60 -5.26 -17.61
CA MET A 76 -1.71 -6.48 -16.80
C MET A 76 -0.34 -7.06 -16.45
N GLU A 77 0.55 -7.17 -17.44
CA GLU A 77 1.89 -7.73 -17.24
C GLU A 77 2.72 -6.81 -16.34
N ALA A 78 2.63 -5.48 -16.53
CA ALA A 78 3.34 -4.51 -15.72
C ALA A 78 2.97 -4.59 -14.24
N ALA A 79 1.67 -4.75 -13.92
CA ALA A 79 1.20 -4.88 -12.54
C ALA A 79 1.68 -6.19 -11.87
N VAL A 80 1.61 -7.31 -12.60
CA VAL A 80 2.05 -8.62 -12.09
C VAL A 80 3.57 -8.66 -11.90
N GLU A 81 4.33 -8.14 -12.85
CA GLU A 81 5.78 -8.15 -12.80
C GLU A 81 6.29 -7.20 -11.70
N ALA A 82 5.69 -6.01 -11.55
CA ALA A 82 5.97 -5.12 -10.43
C ALA A 82 5.74 -5.80 -9.07
N ALA A 83 4.62 -6.51 -8.92
CA ALA A 83 4.32 -7.25 -7.69
C ALA A 83 5.36 -8.36 -7.44
N ARG A 84 5.77 -9.12 -8.46
CA ARG A 84 6.79 -10.17 -8.35
C ARG A 84 8.17 -9.64 -7.93
N ILE A 85 8.63 -8.57 -8.56
CA ILE A 85 9.93 -7.96 -8.24
C ILE A 85 9.94 -7.41 -6.83
N ARG A 86 8.83 -6.81 -6.38
CA ARG A 86 8.71 -6.21 -5.05
C ARG A 86 8.39 -7.21 -3.93
N LEU A 87 7.87 -8.40 -4.27
CA LEU A 87 7.49 -9.42 -3.29
C LEU A 87 8.63 -9.72 -2.30
N ARG A 88 9.83 -10.02 -2.81
CA ARG A 88 11.00 -10.36 -1.98
C ARG A 88 11.41 -9.18 -1.07
N PRO A 89 11.64 -7.96 -1.58
CA PRO A 89 11.90 -6.79 -0.74
C PRO A 89 10.81 -6.49 0.30
N ILE A 90 9.52 -6.55 -0.07
CA ILE A 90 8.40 -6.25 0.83
C ILE A 90 8.33 -7.26 1.96
N LEU A 91 8.49 -8.56 1.65
CA LEU A 91 8.53 -9.59 2.68
C LEU A 91 9.74 -9.41 3.59
N MET A 92 10.92 -9.10 3.05
CA MET A 92 12.12 -8.87 3.85
C MET A 92 11.92 -7.74 4.86
N THR A 93 11.42 -6.58 4.44
CA THR A 93 11.21 -5.43 5.33
C THR A 93 10.10 -5.69 6.33
N SER A 94 9.00 -6.28 5.89
CA SER A 94 7.85 -6.58 6.75
C SER A 94 8.22 -7.61 7.82
N LEU A 95 8.91 -8.70 7.45
CA LEU A 95 9.34 -9.72 8.40
C LEU A 95 10.38 -9.18 9.39
N ALA A 96 11.35 -8.40 8.93
CA ALA A 96 12.33 -7.76 9.82
C ALA A 96 11.64 -6.88 10.85
N PHE A 97 10.63 -6.11 10.44
CA PHE A 97 9.88 -5.23 11.33
C PHE A 97 8.99 -6.01 12.29
N ILE A 98 8.24 -7.00 11.78
CA ILE A 98 7.39 -7.90 12.58
C ILE A 98 8.23 -8.57 13.67
N LEU A 99 9.35 -9.18 13.32
CA LEU A 99 10.26 -9.83 14.28
C LEU A 99 10.89 -8.82 15.25
N GLY A 100 11.20 -7.60 14.79
CA GLY A 100 11.70 -6.52 15.63
C GLY A 100 10.70 -6.02 16.68
N VAL A 101 9.39 -6.09 16.41
CA VAL A 101 8.34 -5.71 17.36
C VAL A 101 7.83 -6.86 18.21
N VAL A 102 8.16 -8.12 17.91
CA VAL A 102 7.80 -9.29 18.73
C VAL A 102 8.16 -9.10 20.21
N PRO A 103 9.36 -8.59 20.59
CA PRO A 103 9.68 -8.36 22.00
C PRO A 103 8.71 -7.40 22.69
N LEU A 104 8.19 -6.37 21.99
CA LEU A 104 7.21 -5.43 22.55
C LEU A 104 5.85 -6.11 22.75
N VAL A 105 5.50 -7.04 21.87
CA VAL A 105 4.25 -7.83 21.92
C VAL A 105 4.24 -8.78 23.12
N VAL A 106 5.40 -9.20 23.64
CA VAL A 106 5.54 -10.12 24.79
C VAL A 106 6.21 -9.49 26.01
N ALA A 107 6.45 -8.18 26.00
CA ALA A 107 7.22 -7.48 27.02
C ALA A 107 6.47 -7.39 28.36
N SER A 108 7.01 -8.01 29.40
CA SER A 108 6.50 -7.90 30.78
C SER A 108 7.23 -6.82 31.59
N GLY A 109 6.59 -6.33 32.67
CA GLY A 109 7.19 -5.42 33.65
C GLY A 109 6.76 -3.96 33.49
N ALA A 110 7.52 -3.02 34.05
CA ALA A 110 7.12 -1.60 34.09
C ALA A 110 6.79 -1.04 32.68
N GLY A 111 5.57 -0.50 32.52
CA GLY A 111 5.08 0.00 31.23
C GLY A 111 4.72 -1.08 30.21
N GLU A 112 4.40 -2.29 30.65
CA GLU A 112 3.94 -3.39 29.77
C GLU A 112 2.70 -3.01 28.96
N HIS A 113 1.71 -2.33 29.54
CA HIS A 113 0.50 -1.93 28.83
C HIS A 113 0.79 -1.10 27.58
N GLY A 114 1.66 -0.09 27.69
CA GLY A 114 2.02 0.75 26.54
C GLY A 114 2.85 0.00 25.48
N ARG A 115 3.76 -0.87 25.91
CA ARG A 115 4.58 -1.72 25.02
C ARG A 115 3.70 -2.73 24.26
N HIS A 116 2.78 -3.38 24.96
CA HIS A 116 1.81 -4.29 24.36
C HIS A 116 0.85 -3.57 23.42
N SER A 117 0.37 -2.37 23.78
CA SER A 117 -0.50 -1.56 22.91
C SER A 117 0.18 -1.29 21.58
N VAL A 118 1.27 -0.52 21.55
CA VAL A 118 1.96 -0.17 20.30
C VAL A 118 2.49 -1.40 19.56
N GLY A 119 3.03 -2.39 20.30
CA GLY A 119 3.56 -3.63 19.71
C GLY A 119 2.48 -4.42 19.00
N THR A 120 1.30 -4.57 19.61
CA THR A 120 0.18 -5.33 19.01
C THR A 120 -0.42 -4.58 17.82
N THR A 121 -0.62 -3.27 17.94
CA THR A 121 -1.10 -2.42 16.84
C THR A 121 -0.24 -2.66 15.61
N VAL A 122 1.07 -2.49 15.76
CA VAL A 122 2.04 -2.53 14.67
C VAL A 122 2.22 -3.93 14.13
N PHE A 123 2.34 -4.94 15.00
CA PHE A 123 2.47 -6.34 14.60
C PHE A 123 1.27 -6.79 13.75
N GLY A 124 0.05 -6.58 14.25
CA GLY A 124 -1.18 -6.98 13.57
C GLY A 124 -1.40 -6.22 12.27
N GLY A 125 -1.23 -4.90 12.30
CA GLY A 125 -1.35 -4.06 11.12
C GLY A 125 -0.33 -4.42 10.04
N MET A 126 0.92 -4.74 10.41
CA MET A 126 1.94 -5.11 9.43
C MET A 126 1.66 -6.47 8.81
N VAL A 127 1.29 -7.49 9.60
CA VAL A 127 0.97 -8.83 9.08
C VAL A 127 -0.20 -8.76 8.09
N VAL A 128 -1.29 -8.12 8.49
CA VAL A 128 -2.50 -8.04 7.66
C VAL A 128 -2.27 -7.14 6.45
N SER A 129 -1.63 -5.98 6.61
CA SER A 129 -1.37 -5.07 5.49
C SER A 129 -0.41 -5.68 4.47
N THR A 130 0.66 -6.36 4.88
CA THR A 130 1.61 -6.97 3.96
C THR A 130 0.93 -8.02 3.09
N ILE A 131 0.07 -8.85 3.68
CA ILE A 131 -0.65 -9.88 2.94
C ILE A 131 -1.69 -9.23 2.01
N LEU A 132 -2.56 -8.36 2.55
CA LEU A 132 -3.65 -7.79 1.78
C LEU A 132 -3.16 -6.83 0.70
N ASN A 133 -2.22 -5.93 1.00
CA ASN A 133 -1.74 -4.94 0.05
C ASN A 133 -0.98 -5.56 -1.13
N LEU A 134 -0.32 -6.70 -0.93
CA LEU A 134 0.37 -7.40 -2.01
C LEU A 134 -0.59 -7.80 -3.14
N PHE A 135 -1.84 -8.14 -2.83
CA PHE A 135 -2.87 -8.45 -3.82
C PHE A 135 -3.72 -7.23 -4.17
N PHE A 136 -4.09 -6.43 -3.17
CA PHE A 136 -5.02 -5.31 -3.32
C PHE A 136 -4.45 -4.19 -4.18
N ILE A 137 -3.15 -3.89 -4.05
CA ILE A 137 -2.52 -2.76 -4.76
C ILE A 137 -2.38 -3.01 -6.26
N PRO A 138 -1.87 -4.16 -6.72
CA PRO A 138 -1.87 -4.48 -8.16
C PRO A 138 -3.29 -4.44 -8.75
N VAL A 139 -4.28 -5.00 -8.04
CA VAL A 139 -5.67 -5.00 -8.50
C VAL A 139 -6.24 -3.58 -8.61
N LEU A 140 -6.03 -2.74 -7.59
CA LEU A 140 -6.45 -1.33 -7.63
C LEU A 140 -5.80 -0.58 -8.79
N TYR A 141 -4.51 -0.81 -9.02
CA TYR A 141 -3.79 -0.21 -10.15
C TYR A 141 -4.41 -0.60 -11.48
N LEU A 142 -4.71 -1.88 -11.70
CA LEU A 142 -5.37 -2.38 -12.91
C LEU A 142 -6.76 -1.76 -13.11
N ILE A 143 -7.55 -1.65 -12.05
CA ILE A 143 -8.91 -1.09 -12.11
C ILE A 143 -8.86 0.38 -12.49
N ILE A 144 -8.07 1.18 -11.77
CA ILE A 144 -8.05 2.64 -11.95
C ILE A 144 -7.44 2.99 -13.30
N GLU A 145 -6.36 2.31 -13.68
CA GLU A 145 -5.77 2.57 -14.96
C GLU A 145 -6.61 2.04 -16.13
N GLY A 146 -7.14 0.83 -16.03
CA GLY A 146 -8.00 0.28 -17.09
C GLY A 146 -9.20 1.18 -17.35
N TRP A 147 -9.72 1.84 -16.31
CA TRP A 147 -10.75 2.87 -16.45
C TRP A 147 -10.23 4.15 -17.12
N ARG A 148 -9.01 4.59 -16.82
CA ARG A 148 -8.35 5.74 -17.45
C ARG A 148 -8.11 5.52 -18.95
N GLU A 149 -7.66 4.33 -19.34
CA GLU A 149 -7.47 3.94 -20.75
C GLU A 149 -8.79 3.93 -21.51
N ARG A 150 -9.85 3.33 -20.94
CA ARG A 150 -11.21 3.36 -21.53
C ARG A 150 -11.77 4.77 -21.69
N ARG A 151 -11.45 5.69 -20.78
CA ARG A 151 -11.86 7.11 -20.89
C ARG A 151 -11.00 7.92 -21.86
N ARG A 152 -9.77 7.47 -22.16
CA ARG A 152 -8.85 8.14 -23.08
C ARG A 152 -8.93 7.64 -24.52
N SER A 153 -9.63 6.53 -24.80
CA SER A 153 -9.90 6.10 -26.18
C SER A 153 -10.56 7.23 -26.98
N PRO A 154 -9.88 7.80 -27.99
CA PRO A 154 -10.44 8.87 -28.83
C PRO A 154 -11.45 8.31 -29.83
N GLU A 155 -12.39 9.18 -30.17
CA GLU A 155 -13.28 9.23 -31.34
C GLU A 155 -13.00 8.24 -32.50
N PRO A 156 -14.05 7.61 -33.08
CA PRO A 156 -13.90 6.73 -34.22
C PRO A 156 -13.22 7.47 -35.38
N ALA A 157 -12.20 6.82 -35.95
CA ALA A 157 -11.44 7.30 -37.09
C ALA A 157 -12.36 7.88 -38.18
N ALA A 158 -12.14 9.16 -38.50
CA ALA A 158 -12.71 9.78 -39.67
C ALA A 158 -12.39 8.91 -40.90
N THR A 159 -13.45 8.42 -41.53
CA THR A 159 -13.43 7.66 -42.77
C THR A 159 -12.60 8.41 -43.81
N PRO A 160 -11.65 7.75 -44.52
CA PRO A 160 -10.98 8.42 -45.63
C PRO A 160 -12.03 8.76 -46.69
N ALA A 161 -12.18 10.05 -46.98
CA ALA A 161 -13.01 10.52 -48.09
C ALA A 161 -12.40 10.00 -49.41
N PRO A 162 -13.19 9.36 -50.29
CA PRO A 162 -12.73 8.99 -51.61
C PRO A 162 -12.97 10.17 -52.56
N GLU A 163 -11.92 10.86 -53.00
CA GLU A 163 -11.80 11.52 -54.32
C GLU A 163 -10.32 11.61 -54.74
#